data_AF-A0A7W7KFR0-F1
#
_entry.id   AF-A0A7W7KFR0-F1
#
_cell.length_a   1.000
_cell.length_b   1.000
_cell.length_c   1.000
_cell.angle_alpha   90.00
_cell.angle_beta   90.00
_cell.angle_gamma   90.00
#
_symmetry.space_group_name_H-M   'P 1'
#
loop_
_entity.id
_entity.type
_entity.pdbx_description
1 polymer ?
#
loop_
_entity_poly.entity_id
_entity_poly.type
_entity_poly.pdbx_seq_one_letter_code
_entity_poly.pdbx_strand_id
1 'polypeptide(L)'
;MKTLVAALALLVAGHAGAANLYKDGTEAHKMAAFVENIVPADMSIVFVQEGKPGVYDSQLDKAKLASAAVSEKSISKISSASFSKGLSVDRAAAMTVVDGTIPENRPAPRVCGIYFRDAREQKSYVGLTHESIHCALRPLYGDKAFVRAMQPVADLKVDLSVYNKIAYFEELVVAGSIISMNDRGDIPAMYRRNIGNALKRGPNHAGTPYYSFLRLMELCPVGAKCPSTPKEAAEFLAKDKMMLEAMQKDFSFFAVADGQIRKAP
;
A
#
# COMPACT_ATOMS: atom_id res chain seq x y z
N MET A 1 46.99 35.84 -2.84
CA MET A 1 46.57 34.43 -3.03
C MET A 1 46.22 33.83 -1.68
N LYS A 2 44.97 33.98 -1.22
CA LYS A 2 44.47 33.34 0.00
C LYS A 2 43.00 32.95 -0.21
N THR A 3 42.76 31.65 -0.11
CA THR A 3 41.51 30.98 0.28
C THR A 3 40.27 31.20 -0.59
N LEU A 4 40.33 30.60 -1.78
CA LEU A 4 39.17 30.13 -2.54
C LEU A 4 38.82 28.70 -2.05
N VAL A 5 38.41 28.55 -0.79
CA VAL A 5 37.97 27.25 -0.23
C VAL A 5 36.75 27.49 0.66
N ALA A 6 35.63 27.87 0.06
CA ALA A 6 34.35 27.96 0.78
C ALA A 6 33.13 27.52 -0.07
N ALA A 7 33.34 27.05 -1.30
CA ALA A 7 32.24 26.69 -2.21
C ALA A 7 32.10 25.18 -2.47
N LEU A 8 32.97 24.33 -1.89
CA LEU A 8 32.98 22.88 -2.11
C LEU A 8 32.49 22.05 -0.91
N ALA A 9 31.84 22.68 0.07
CA ALA A 9 31.23 22.00 1.21
C ALA A 9 29.67 21.93 1.14
N LEU A 10 29.07 22.45 0.07
CA LEU A 10 27.61 22.50 -0.14
C LEU A 10 27.08 21.49 -1.18
N LEU A 11 27.91 20.55 -1.65
CA LEU A 11 27.54 19.58 -2.69
C LEU A 11 27.55 18.11 -2.23
N VAL A 12 27.65 17.87 -0.92
CA VAL A 12 27.33 16.54 -0.35
C VAL A 12 25.98 16.60 0.36
N ALA A 13 24.96 17.13 -0.32
CA ALA A 13 23.61 16.63 -0.10
C ALA A 13 23.56 15.25 -0.77
N GLY A 14 24.22 14.27 -0.14
CA GLY A 14 24.05 12.87 -0.47
C GLY A 14 22.54 12.62 -0.48
N HIS A 15 22.05 12.05 -1.57
CA HIS A 15 20.67 11.59 -1.65
C HIS A 15 20.53 10.51 -0.57
N ALA A 16 20.10 10.91 0.62
CA ALA A 16 19.78 9.99 1.69
C ALA A 16 18.51 9.28 1.23
N GLY A 17 18.68 8.10 0.64
CA GLY A 17 17.57 7.17 0.48
C GLY A 17 16.98 6.93 1.86
N ALA A 18 15.66 7.03 1.97
CA ALA A 18 14.92 6.53 3.10
C ALA A 18 15.28 5.07 3.37
N ALA A 19 16.12 4.95 4.38
CA ALA A 19 16.63 3.72 4.92
C ALA A 19 15.79 3.28 6.11
N ASN A 20 15.93 2.01 6.44
CA ASN A 20 15.55 1.43 7.71
C ASN A 20 15.69 2.42 8.88
N LEU A 21 14.60 2.82 9.51
CA LEU A 21 14.65 3.79 10.63
C LEU A 21 15.03 3.14 11.97
N TYR A 22 15.21 1.83 12.00
CA TYR A 22 15.33 1.06 13.23
C TYR A 22 16.78 0.64 13.51
N LYS A 23 17.06 0.43 14.80
CA LYS A 23 18.33 -0.12 15.30
C LYS A 23 18.55 -1.52 14.75
N ASP A 24 19.77 -1.82 14.32
CA ASP A 24 20.14 -3.11 13.74
C ASP A 24 19.81 -4.27 14.69
N GLY A 25 19.38 -5.39 14.13
CA GLY A 25 19.06 -6.62 14.88
C GLY A 25 17.68 -6.63 15.56
N THR A 26 16.98 -5.51 15.61
CA THR A 26 15.60 -5.44 16.14
C THR A 26 14.58 -6.08 15.21
N GLU A 27 13.37 -6.34 15.72
CA GLU A 27 12.28 -6.92 14.92
C GLU A 27 11.81 -5.95 13.83
N ALA A 28 11.60 -4.68 14.18
CA ALA A 28 11.22 -3.66 13.22
C ALA A 28 12.30 -3.43 12.15
N HIS A 29 13.58 -3.56 12.51
CA HIS A 29 14.67 -3.53 11.53
C HIS A 29 14.55 -4.66 10.50
N LYS A 30 14.27 -5.89 10.94
CA LYS A 30 14.09 -7.04 10.02
C LYS A 30 12.87 -6.86 9.11
N MET A 31 11.76 -6.35 9.64
CA MET A 31 10.56 -6.06 8.85
C MET A 31 10.83 -4.94 7.84
N ALA A 32 11.50 -3.85 8.24
CA ALA A 32 11.87 -2.76 7.34
C ALA A 32 12.80 -3.25 6.22
N ALA A 33 13.83 -4.04 6.55
CA ALA A 33 14.75 -4.63 5.57
C ALA A 33 14.02 -5.53 4.56
N PHE A 34 12.98 -6.25 4.99
CA PHE A 34 12.17 -7.07 4.08
C PHE A 34 11.41 -6.23 3.04
N VAL A 35 10.92 -5.04 3.42
CA VAL A 35 10.06 -4.20 2.56
C VAL A 35 10.81 -3.14 1.77
N GLU A 36 12.09 -2.87 2.09
CA GLU A 36 12.93 -1.87 1.44
C GLU A 36 12.99 -2.02 -0.10
N ASN A 37 12.96 -3.24 -0.63
CA ASN A 37 12.96 -3.49 -2.08
C ASN A 37 11.56 -3.41 -2.73
N ILE A 38 10.53 -3.02 -1.98
CA ILE A 38 9.14 -2.83 -2.49
C ILE A 38 8.80 -1.35 -2.57
N VAL A 39 9.15 -0.61 -1.51
CA VAL A 39 8.85 0.81 -1.40
C VAL A 39 9.90 1.66 -2.11
N PRO A 40 9.55 2.88 -2.56
CA PRO A 40 10.52 3.82 -3.11
C PRO A 40 11.67 4.07 -2.12
N ALA A 41 12.87 4.22 -2.66
CA ALA A 41 14.08 4.41 -1.87
C ALA A 41 14.07 5.70 -1.03
N ASP A 42 13.13 6.62 -1.21
CA ASP A 42 12.94 7.85 -0.43
C ASP A 42 11.72 7.80 0.52
N MET A 43 11.10 6.61 0.67
CA MET A 43 10.05 6.32 1.65
C MET A 43 10.53 5.46 2.83
N SER A 44 10.31 5.95 4.04
CA SER A 44 10.51 5.20 5.27
C SER A 44 9.22 4.56 5.78
N ILE A 45 9.32 3.36 6.36
CA ILE A 45 8.19 2.64 6.94
C ILE A 45 8.17 2.73 8.46
N VAL A 46 7.03 3.14 9.01
CA VAL A 46 6.75 3.12 10.46
C VAL A 46 5.79 1.97 10.74
N PHE A 47 6.13 1.09 11.67
CA PHE A 47 5.23 0.01 12.09
C PHE A 47 4.39 0.46 13.27
N VAL A 48 3.11 0.12 13.25
CA VAL A 48 2.16 0.43 14.33
C VAL A 48 1.43 -0.84 14.73
N GLN A 49 1.11 -1.01 16.01
CA GLN A 49 0.35 -2.16 16.49
C GLN A 49 -0.92 -1.71 17.23
N GLU A 50 -2.06 -2.32 16.88
CA GLU A 50 -3.33 -2.11 17.56
C GLU A 50 -3.23 -2.37 19.07
N GLY A 51 -3.79 -1.45 19.85
CA GLY A 51 -3.76 -1.51 21.31
C GLY A 51 -2.38 -1.34 21.94
N LYS A 52 -1.30 -1.23 21.15
CA LYS A 52 0.07 -0.97 21.60
C LYS A 52 0.75 0.10 20.71
N PRO A 53 0.17 1.31 20.60
CA PRO A 53 0.78 2.39 19.84
C PRO A 53 2.17 2.69 20.41
N GLY A 54 3.17 2.79 19.53
CA GLY A 54 4.56 3.08 19.90
C GLY A 54 5.39 1.87 20.39
N VAL A 55 4.89 0.64 20.28
CA VAL A 55 5.69 -0.57 20.62
C VAL A 55 7.02 -0.64 19.87
N TYR A 56 7.09 -0.08 18.67
CA TYR A 56 8.29 -0.02 17.84
C TYR A 56 9.10 1.27 18.01
N ASP A 57 8.58 2.30 18.70
CA ASP A 57 9.26 3.60 18.84
C ASP A 57 10.59 3.45 19.60
N SER A 58 10.66 2.53 20.56
CA SER A 58 11.89 2.20 21.29
C SER A 58 12.99 1.59 20.41
N GLN A 59 12.61 1.03 19.26
CA GLN A 59 13.52 0.41 18.28
C GLN A 59 14.05 1.42 17.27
N LEU A 60 13.56 2.67 17.25
CA LEU A 60 14.04 3.70 16.33
C LEU A 60 15.48 4.13 16.63
N ASP A 61 16.21 4.42 15.56
CA ASP A 61 17.58 4.95 15.61
C ASP A 61 17.57 6.45 15.25
N LYS A 62 17.92 7.29 16.23
CA LYS A 62 17.91 8.76 16.08
C LYS A 62 18.84 9.27 14.98
N ALA A 63 19.96 8.60 14.74
CA ALA A 63 20.88 8.99 13.67
C ALA A 63 20.25 8.70 12.30
N LYS A 64 19.60 7.53 12.15
CA LYS A 64 18.91 7.15 10.91
C LYS A 64 17.70 8.04 10.62
N LEU A 65 16.94 8.43 11.65
CA LEU A 65 15.85 9.41 11.54
C LEU A 65 16.32 10.75 10.96
N ALA A 66 17.42 11.27 11.50
CA ALA A 66 18.00 12.53 11.03
C ALA A 66 18.48 12.43 9.57
N SER A 67 19.15 11.33 9.20
CA SER A 67 19.58 11.08 7.82
C SER A 67 18.42 10.96 6.84
N ALA A 68 17.31 10.32 7.23
CA ALA A 68 16.11 10.20 6.40
C ALA A 68 15.26 11.48 6.33
N ALA A 69 15.67 12.56 7.02
CA ALA A 69 14.88 13.78 7.19
C ALA A 69 13.45 13.51 7.72
N VAL A 70 13.32 12.51 8.59
CA VAL A 70 12.06 12.11 9.24
C VAL A 70 12.02 12.67 10.65
N SER A 71 10.97 13.42 10.98
CA SER A 71 10.80 13.96 12.33
C SER A 71 10.12 12.95 13.27
N GLU A 72 10.52 12.93 14.54
CA GLU A 72 9.83 12.14 15.58
C GLU A 72 8.34 12.53 15.71
N LYS A 73 8.00 13.80 15.40
CA LYS A 73 6.61 14.29 15.35
C LYS A 73 5.79 13.59 14.25
N SER A 74 6.37 13.40 13.07
CA SER A 74 5.73 12.69 11.95
C SER A 74 5.46 11.23 12.31
N ILE A 75 6.41 10.58 13.00
CA ILE A 75 6.26 9.21 13.49
C ILE A 75 5.16 9.14 14.55
N SER A 76 5.22 10.01 15.56
CA SER A 76 4.22 10.05 16.64
C SER A 76 2.80 10.24 16.08
N LYS A 77 2.62 11.10 15.07
CA LYS A 77 1.33 11.29 14.39
C LYS A 77 0.81 10.02 13.72
N ILE A 78 1.70 9.25 13.07
CA ILE A 78 1.35 7.97 12.45
C ILE A 78 1.03 6.92 13.53
N SER A 79 1.87 6.81 14.55
CA SER A 79 1.70 5.87 15.68
C SER A 79 0.45 6.16 16.52
N SER A 80 -0.01 7.42 16.57
CA SER A 80 -1.21 7.85 17.29
C SER A 80 -2.46 7.95 16.42
N ALA A 81 -2.39 7.65 15.12
CA ALA A 81 -3.53 7.77 14.23
C ALA A 81 -4.62 6.76 14.64
N SER A 82 -5.77 7.27 15.11
CA SER A 82 -6.93 6.44 15.38
C SER A 82 -7.56 6.01 14.06
N PHE A 83 -7.59 4.71 13.79
CA PHE A 83 -8.27 4.17 12.62
C PHE A 83 -9.78 4.13 12.85
N SER A 84 -10.52 5.00 12.17
CA SER A 84 -11.95 4.80 11.97
C SER A 84 -12.16 3.67 10.96
N LYS A 85 -13.02 2.69 11.29
CA LYS A 85 -13.40 1.50 10.50
C LYS A 85 -14.08 1.85 9.16
N GLY A 86 -13.39 2.57 8.27
CA GLY A 86 -13.95 3.16 7.06
C GLY A 86 -13.52 2.42 5.79
N LEU A 87 -13.87 1.13 5.73
CA LEU A 87 -13.88 0.15 4.64
C LEU A 87 -13.50 -1.18 5.29
N SER A 88 -14.48 -1.83 5.90
CA SER A 88 -14.35 -3.18 6.44
C SER A 88 -14.26 -4.18 5.29
N VAL A 89 -13.10 -4.25 4.64
CA VAL A 89 -12.61 -5.57 4.27
C VAL A 89 -12.10 -6.13 5.59
N ASP A 90 -12.86 -7.03 6.20
CA ASP A 90 -12.60 -7.63 7.52
C ASP A 90 -11.29 -8.46 7.59
N ARG A 91 -10.31 -8.19 6.71
CA ARG A 91 -9.07 -8.95 6.51
C ARG A 91 -7.86 -8.13 6.06
N ALA A 92 -7.89 -6.79 6.10
CA ALA A 92 -6.67 -6.01 5.90
C ALA A 92 -5.76 -6.19 7.14
N ALA A 93 -4.71 -6.99 6.97
CA ALA A 93 -3.72 -7.37 8.00
C ALA A 93 -2.72 -6.25 8.29
N ALA A 94 -2.66 -5.22 7.44
CA ALA A 94 -2.28 -3.92 7.91
C ALA A 94 -3.11 -2.79 7.28
N MET A 95 -2.76 -1.52 7.55
CA MET A 95 -3.31 -0.37 6.85
C MET A 95 -2.24 0.71 6.69
N THR A 96 -2.28 1.43 5.56
CA THR A 96 -1.36 2.54 5.26
C THR A 96 -1.81 3.86 5.92
N VAL A 97 -0.97 4.45 6.79
CA VAL A 97 -1.16 5.82 7.30
C VAL A 97 -0.21 6.79 6.58
N VAL A 98 -0.75 7.89 6.07
CA VAL A 98 0.02 8.99 5.50
C VAL A 98 -0.25 10.26 6.29
N ASP A 99 0.75 11.15 6.37
CA ASP A 99 0.56 12.52 6.87
C ASP A 99 -0.29 13.36 5.88
N GLY A 100 -1.60 13.08 5.83
CA GLY A 100 -2.59 13.80 5.02
C GLY A 100 -3.65 12.90 4.38
N THR A 101 -4.90 13.38 4.32
CA THR A 101 -5.89 12.99 3.29
C THR A 101 -5.23 13.06 1.92
N ILE A 102 -5.47 12.14 0.98
CA ILE A 102 -5.01 12.21 -0.42
C ILE A 102 -5.52 13.51 -1.06
N PRO A 103 -4.66 14.50 -1.39
CA PRO A 103 -5.08 15.62 -2.20
C PRO A 103 -4.20 15.68 -3.44
N GLU A 104 -4.79 16.05 -4.55
CA GLU A 104 -4.01 16.46 -5.70
C GLU A 104 -3.00 17.56 -5.29
N ASN A 105 -1.76 17.45 -5.74
CA ASN A 105 -0.69 18.44 -5.55
C ASN A 105 -0.06 18.57 -4.13
N ARG A 106 -0.01 17.52 -3.31
CA ARG A 106 0.90 17.50 -2.13
C ARG A 106 2.23 16.81 -2.45
N PRO A 107 3.34 17.20 -1.78
CA PRO A 107 4.60 16.45 -1.86
C PRO A 107 4.36 14.99 -1.49
N ALA A 108 5.00 14.07 -2.21
CA ALA A 108 4.95 12.65 -1.90
C ALA A 108 5.31 12.41 -0.42
N PRO A 109 4.56 11.54 0.28
CA PRO A 109 4.86 11.25 1.67
C PRO A 109 6.20 10.51 1.78
N ARG A 110 7.10 11.02 2.61
CA ARG A 110 8.38 10.38 2.94
C ARG A 110 8.27 9.30 4.01
N VAL A 111 7.12 9.21 4.67
CA VAL A 111 6.86 8.23 5.72
C VAL A 111 5.50 7.59 5.47
N CYS A 112 5.47 6.26 5.52
CA CYS A 112 4.25 5.46 5.43
C CYS A 112 4.13 4.58 6.68
N GLY A 113 2.96 4.56 7.30
CA GLY A 113 2.67 3.66 8.43
C GLY A 113 2.12 2.33 7.95
N ILE A 114 2.61 1.19 8.45
CA ILE A 114 2.01 -0.14 8.30
C ILE A 114 1.45 -0.57 9.67
N TYR A 115 0.13 -0.64 9.78
CA TYR A 115 -0.59 -0.89 11.05
C TYR A 115 -1.01 -2.35 11.23
N PHE A 116 -0.48 -3.11 12.19
CA PHE A 116 -0.92 -4.48 12.47
C PHE A 116 -2.07 -4.52 13.49
N ARG A 117 -3.13 -5.29 13.24
CA ARG A 117 -4.22 -5.54 14.20
C ARG A 117 -3.81 -6.51 15.30
N ASP A 118 -2.97 -7.50 14.98
CA ASP A 118 -2.42 -8.40 15.99
C ASP A 118 -0.95 -8.80 15.74
N ALA A 119 -0.29 -9.33 16.77
CA ALA A 119 1.14 -9.66 16.71
C ALA A 119 1.48 -10.84 15.79
N ARG A 120 0.51 -11.66 15.39
CA ARG A 120 0.72 -12.75 14.43
C ARG A 120 0.81 -12.22 13.01
N GLU A 121 0.15 -11.09 12.72
CA GLU A 121 0.18 -10.45 11.39
C GLU A 121 1.57 -9.92 11.03
N GLN A 122 2.37 -9.55 12.04
CA GLN A 122 3.77 -9.15 11.90
C GLN A 122 4.64 -10.26 11.27
N LYS A 123 4.23 -11.53 11.42
CA LYS A 123 4.91 -12.70 10.85
C LYS A 123 4.41 -13.08 9.46
N SER A 124 3.35 -12.42 8.99
CA SER A 124 2.80 -12.63 7.65
C SER A 124 3.58 -11.79 6.64
N TYR A 125 4.65 -12.35 6.07
CA TYR A 125 5.37 -11.69 4.99
C TYR A 125 4.46 -11.35 3.79
N VAL A 126 3.39 -12.12 3.57
CA VAL A 126 2.37 -11.83 2.56
C VAL A 126 1.60 -10.54 2.88
N GLY A 127 1.14 -10.38 4.13
CA GLY A 127 0.47 -9.15 4.58
C GLY A 127 1.41 -7.96 4.55
N LEU A 128 2.64 -8.14 5.02
CA LEU A 128 3.66 -7.11 4.98
C LEU A 128 3.98 -6.66 3.54
N THR A 129 4.09 -7.60 2.59
CA THR A 129 4.25 -7.28 1.15
C THR A 129 3.06 -6.49 0.62
N HIS A 130 1.82 -6.93 0.90
CA HIS A 130 0.60 -6.27 0.44
C HIS A 130 0.55 -4.79 0.85
N GLU A 131 0.83 -4.52 2.12
CA GLU A 131 0.74 -3.18 2.70
C GLU A 131 1.89 -2.28 2.26
N SER A 132 3.05 -2.88 2.00
CA SER A 132 4.19 -2.17 1.41
C SER A 132 3.91 -1.70 -0.01
N ILE A 133 3.11 -2.44 -0.78
CA ILE A 133 2.70 -2.02 -2.12
C ILE A 133 1.74 -0.83 -2.04
N HIS A 134 0.81 -0.82 -1.08
CA HIS A 134 0.00 0.37 -0.81
C HIS A 134 0.87 1.59 -0.49
N CYS A 135 1.88 1.42 0.36
CA CYS A 135 2.88 2.47 0.62
C CYS A 135 3.57 2.93 -0.67
N ALA A 136 4.01 2.01 -1.53
CA ALA A 136 4.68 2.34 -2.79
C ALA A 136 3.78 3.10 -3.80
N LEU A 137 2.46 2.95 -3.71
CA LEU A 137 1.51 3.68 -4.54
C LEU A 137 1.27 5.11 -4.06
N ARG A 138 1.44 5.41 -2.76
CA ARG A 138 1.09 6.74 -2.20
C ARG A 138 1.80 7.91 -2.87
N PRO A 139 3.11 7.88 -3.15
CA PRO A 139 3.81 8.97 -3.85
C PRO A 139 3.27 9.25 -5.24
N LEU A 140 2.76 8.22 -5.92
CA LEU A 140 2.30 8.32 -7.30
C LEU A 140 1.04 9.18 -7.43
N TYR A 141 0.21 9.28 -6.39
CA TYR A 141 -0.95 10.19 -6.40
C TYR A 141 -0.56 11.69 -6.38
N GLY A 142 0.72 12.02 -6.14
CA GLY A 142 1.26 13.36 -6.38
C GLY A 142 1.66 13.64 -7.83
N ASP A 143 1.76 12.60 -8.67
CA ASP A 143 2.13 12.69 -10.09
C ASP A 143 0.88 12.88 -10.97
N LYS A 144 0.81 14.00 -11.69
CA LYS A 144 -0.29 14.33 -12.61
C LYS A 144 -0.46 13.33 -13.76
N ALA A 145 0.61 12.67 -14.20
CA ALA A 145 0.52 11.64 -15.23
C ALA A 145 -0.15 10.39 -14.67
N PHE A 146 0.22 9.97 -13.47
CA PHE A 146 -0.38 8.84 -12.79
C PHE A 146 -1.86 9.09 -12.46
N VAL A 147 -2.19 10.25 -11.89
CA VAL A 147 -3.59 10.63 -11.60
C VAL A 147 -4.44 10.58 -12.88
N ARG A 148 -3.93 11.10 -14.01
CA ARG A 148 -4.64 11.01 -15.30
C ARG A 148 -4.80 9.57 -15.79
N ALA A 149 -3.81 8.71 -15.56
CA ALA A 149 -3.94 7.30 -15.90
C ALA A 149 -5.05 6.59 -15.11
N MET A 150 -5.35 7.06 -13.89
CA MET A 150 -6.42 6.53 -13.03
C MET A 150 -7.81 7.09 -13.36
N GLN A 151 -7.91 8.10 -14.23
CA GLN A 151 -9.19 8.75 -14.58
C GLN A 151 -10.28 7.78 -15.04
N PRO A 152 -10.00 6.73 -15.85
CA PRO A 152 -11.03 5.75 -16.24
C PRO A 152 -11.71 5.06 -15.05
N VAL A 153 -11.00 4.87 -13.95
CA VAL A 153 -11.53 4.31 -12.70
C VAL A 153 -12.42 5.32 -11.97
N ALA A 154 -11.97 6.57 -11.89
CA ALA A 154 -12.73 7.65 -11.26
C ALA A 154 -14.08 7.90 -11.97
N ASP A 155 -14.06 7.78 -13.31
CA ASP A 155 -15.20 8.02 -14.21
C ASP A 155 -16.22 6.86 -14.25
N LEU A 156 -15.96 5.75 -13.55
CA LEU A 156 -16.91 4.63 -13.49
C LEU A 156 -18.27 5.12 -12.97
N LYS A 157 -19.32 4.89 -13.77
CA LYS A 157 -20.70 5.31 -13.46
C LYS A 157 -21.37 4.39 -12.43
N VAL A 158 -20.88 4.43 -11.19
CA VAL A 158 -21.43 3.72 -10.02
C VAL A 158 -21.67 4.72 -8.87
N ASP A 159 -22.67 4.45 -8.04
CA ASP A 159 -23.05 5.29 -6.90
C ASP A 159 -22.10 5.10 -5.70
N LEU A 160 -20.83 5.48 -5.91
CA LEU A 160 -19.78 5.48 -4.91
C LEU A 160 -18.94 6.74 -5.08
N SER A 161 -18.33 7.20 -3.99
CA SER A 161 -17.36 8.30 -4.06
C SER A 161 -16.16 7.92 -4.93
N VAL A 162 -15.52 8.90 -5.57
CA VAL A 162 -14.27 8.69 -6.32
C VAL A 162 -13.21 8.02 -5.44
N TYR A 163 -13.12 8.44 -4.18
CA TYR A 163 -12.22 7.84 -3.19
C TYR A 163 -12.45 6.32 -3.05
N ASN A 164 -13.70 5.87 -2.88
CA ASN A 164 -14.00 4.44 -2.72
C ASN A 164 -13.69 3.64 -3.99
N LYS A 165 -13.93 4.20 -5.18
CA LYS A 165 -13.58 3.55 -6.45
C LYS A 165 -12.07 3.34 -6.58
N ILE A 166 -11.29 4.39 -6.28
CA ILE A 166 -9.82 4.35 -6.33
C ILE A 166 -9.26 3.42 -5.26
N ALA A 167 -9.78 3.47 -4.03
CA ALA A 167 -9.36 2.57 -2.95
C ALA A 167 -9.59 1.10 -3.32
N TYR A 168 -10.76 0.78 -3.89
CA TYR A 168 -11.04 -0.57 -4.37
C TYR A 168 -10.11 -0.99 -5.52
N PHE A 169 -9.85 -0.09 -6.47
CA PHE A 169 -8.90 -0.37 -7.55
C PHE A 169 -7.49 -0.61 -7.03
N GLU A 170 -7.06 0.14 -6.02
CA GLU A 170 -5.75 -0.01 -5.39
C GLU A 170 -5.52 -1.43 -4.86
N GLU A 171 -6.54 -2.06 -4.26
CA GLU A 171 -6.49 -3.47 -3.83
C GLU A 171 -6.22 -4.42 -5.00
N LEU A 172 -6.80 -4.15 -6.18
CA LEU A 172 -6.56 -4.94 -7.39
C LEU A 172 -5.14 -4.73 -7.92
N VAL A 173 -4.63 -3.51 -7.86
CA VAL A 173 -3.25 -3.18 -8.21
C VAL A 173 -2.27 -3.91 -7.30
N VAL A 174 -2.52 -3.87 -6.00
CA VAL A 174 -1.71 -4.57 -5.00
C VAL A 174 -1.74 -6.07 -5.26
N ALA A 175 -2.93 -6.64 -5.46
CA ALA A 175 -3.07 -8.04 -5.79
C ALA A 175 -2.30 -8.40 -7.08
N GLY A 176 -2.45 -7.63 -8.15
CA GLY A 176 -1.75 -7.79 -9.42
C GLY A 176 -0.24 -7.72 -9.30
N SER A 177 0.25 -6.81 -8.46
CA SER A 177 1.67 -6.65 -8.18
C SER A 177 2.22 -7.87 -7.44
N ILE A 178 1.57 -8.33 -6.36
CA ILE A 178 2.04 -9.50 -5.58
C ILE A 178 2.10 -10.77 -6.43
N ILE A 179 1.06 -11.04 -7.23
CA ILE A 179 1.01 -12.26 -8.04
C ILE A 179 2.05 -12.30 -9.16
N SER A 180 2.71 -11.17 -9.43
CA SER A 180 3.69 -10.97 -10.51
C SER A 180 5.12 -10.81 -10.01
N MET A 181 5.33 -10.71 -8.70
CA MET A 181 6.66 -10.70 -8.08
C MET A 181 7.33 -12.06 -8.27
N ASN A 182 8.45 -12.14 -8.99
CA ASN A 182 9.13 -13.42 -9.24
C ASN A 182 10.27 -13.71 -8.24
N ASP A 183 10.67 -12.72 -7.44
CA ASP A 183 11.84 -12.74 -6.54
C ASP A 183 11.48 -12.90 -5.06
N ARG A 184 10.21 -13.20 -4.75
CA ARG A 184 9.65 -13.23 -3.38
C ARG A 184 9.31 -14.63 -2.87
N GLY A 185 10.00 -15.65 -3.39
CA GLY A 185 9.79 -17.05 -3.00
C GLY A 185 8.34 -17.49 -3.21
N ASP A 186 7.74 -18.11 -2.20
CA ASP A 186 6.36 -18.65 -2.29
C ASP A 186 5.25 -17.61 -2.10
N ILE A 187 5.57 -16.35 -1.78
CA ILE A 187 4.56 -15.29 -1.52
C ILE A 187 3.54 -15.14 -2.67
N PRO A 188 3.95 -15.03 -3.94
CA PRO A 188 3.02 -14.95 -5.07
C PRO A 188 2.12 -16.19 -5.18
N ALA A 189 2.69 -17.38 -4.98
CA ALA A 189 1.96 -18.64 -5.04
C ALA A 189 0.96 -18.77 -3.89
N MET A 190 1.34 -18.36 -2.68
CA MET A 190 0.45 -18.29 -1.51
C MET A 190 -0.69 -17.29 -1.75
N TYR A 191 -0.39 -16.11 -2.29
CA TYR A 191 -1.38 -15.07 -2.55
C TYR A 191 -2.38 -15.50 -3.63
N ARG A 192 -1.89 -16.09 -4.74
CA ARG A 192 -2.75 -16.69 -5.77
C ARG A 192 -3.66 -17.78 -5.20
N ARG A 193 -3.15 -18.61 -4.29
CA ARG A 193 -3.96 -19.63 -3.61
C ARG A 193 -5.06 -19.00 -2.75
N ASN A 194 -4.75 -17.91 -2.05
CA ASN A 194 -5.73 -17.16 -1.25
C ASN A 194 -6.84 -16.55 -2.14
N ILE A 195 -6.46 -15.91 -3.25
CA ILE A 195 -7.42 -15.42 -4.26
C ILE A 195 -8.26 -16.58 -4.79
N GLY A 196 -7.65 -17.68 -5.22
CA GLY A 196 -8.35 -18.85 -5.74
C GLY A 196 -9.34 -19.45 -4.73
N ASN A 197 -8.98 -19.49 -3.45
CA ASN A 197 -9.87 -19.94 -2.38
C ASN A 197 -11.03 -18.97 -2.14
N ALA A 198 -10.81 -17.66 -2.28
CA ALA A 198 -11.87 -16.66 -2.20
C ALA A 198 -12.84 -16.80 -3.39
N LEU A 199 -12.31 -16.98 -4.60
CA LEU A 199 -13.09 -17.20 -5.82
C LEU A 199 -13.95 -18.48 -5.75
N LYS A 200 -13.48 -19.55 -5.09
CA LYS A 200 -14.30 -20.76 -4.88
C LYS A 200 -15.60 -20.51 -4.09
N ARG A 201 -15.67 -19.43 -3.31
CA ARG A 201 -16.87 -19.07 -2.52
C ARG A 201 -17.95 -18.39 -3.37
N GLY A 202 -17.65 -18.01 -4.61
CA GLY A 202 -18.58 -17.38 -5.52
C GLY A 202 -18.81 -15.88 -5.26
N PRO A 203 -19.59 -15.22 -6.13
CA PRO A 203 -19.81 -13.76 -6.09
C PRO A 203 -20.65 -13.26 -4.90
N ASN A 204 -21.35 -14.15 -4.20
CA ASN A 204 -22.23 -13.79 -3.07
C ASN A 204 -21.50 -13.72 -1.72
N HIS A 205 -20.18 -13.98 -1.68
CA HIS A 205 -19.41 -13.86 -0.44
C HIS A 205 -19.00 -12.40 -0.22
N ALA A 206 -19.58 -11.78 0.82
CA ALA A 206 -19.33 -10.38 1.16
C ALA A 206 -17.83 -10.05 1.27
N GLY A 207 -17.45 -8.88 0.75
CA GLY A 207 -16.09 -8.33 0.82
C GLY A 207 -15.04 -8.92 -0.13
N THR A 208 -15.41 -9.81 -1.08
CA THR A 208 -14.45 -10.33 -2.08
C THR A 208 -14.73 -9.73 -3.47
N PRO A 209 -13.75 -9.06 -4.11
CA PRO A 209 -13.89 -8.46 -5.44
C PRO A 209 -13.91 -9.54 -6.54
N TYR A 210 -14.98 -10.33 -6.58
CA TYR A 210 -15.03 -11.61 -7.29
C TYR A 210 -14.75 -11.48 -8.79
N TYR A 211 -15.48 -10.61 -9.50
CA TYR A 211 -15.34 -10.48 -10.94
C TYR A 211 -14.01 -9.85 -11.31
N SER A 212 -13.57 -8.85 -10.54
CA SER A 212 -12.28 -8.19 -10.75
C SER A 212 -11.12 -9.16 -10.50
N PHE A 213 -11.20 -10.03 -9.49
CA PHE A 213 -10.19 -11.06 -9.25
C PHE A 213 -10.16 -12.15 -10.32
N LEU A 214 -11.31 -12.55 -10.88
CA LEU A 214 -11.32 -13.43 -12.07
C LEU A 214 -10.54 -12.78 -13.21
N ARG A 215 -10.87 -11.53 -13.55
CA ARG A 215 -10.19 -10.80 -14.61
C ARG A 215 -8.71 -10.60 -14.33
N LEU A 216 -8.35 -10.31 -13.08
CA LEU A 216 -6.96 -10.15 -12.67
C LEU A 216 -6.15 -11.44 -12.90
N MET A 217 -6.73 -12.59 -12.54
CA MET A 217 -6.07 -13.88 -12.75
C MET A 217 -5.94 -14.26 -14.23
N GLU A 218 -6.87 -13.82 -15.08
CA GLU A 218 -6.77 -13.95 -16.54
C GLU A 218 -5.67 -13.06 -17.14
N LEU A 219 -5.58 -11.80 -16.69
CA LEU A 219 -4.60 -10.83 -17.18
C LEU A 219 -3.18 -11.15 -16.71
N CYS A 220 -3.06 -11.75 -15.54
CA CYS A 220 -1.79 -12.05 -14.90
C CYS A 220 -1.64 -13.56 -14.66
N PRO A 221 -1.61 -14.40 -15.71
CA PRO A 221 -1.44 -15.84 -15.55
C PRO A 221 -0.02 -16.16 -15.10
N VAL A 222 0.18 -17.36 -14.56
CA VAL A 222 1.49 -17.83 -14.10
C VAL A 222 2.47 -17.84 -15.28
N GLY A 223 3.64 -17.22 -15.10
CA GLY A 223 4.70 -17.16 -16.12
C GLY A 223 4.50 -16.11 -17.22
N ALA A 224 3.50 -15.24 -17.13
CA ALA A 224 3.29 -14.14 -18.08
C ALA A 224 3.80 -12.78 -17.56
N LYS A 225 3.93 -11.83 -18.51
CA LYS A 225 4.41 -10.46 -18.29
C LYS A 225 3.35 -9.55 -17.67
N CYS A 226 2.73 -9.97 -16.57
CA CYS A 226 1.99 -9.00 -15.77
C CYS A 226 3.00 -8.00 -15.18
N PRO A 227 2.70 -6.69 -15.13
CA PRO A 227 3.66 -5.72 -14.67
C PRO A 227 4.12 -6.02 -13.24
N SER A 228 5.43 -5.89 -13.01
CA SER A 228 6.05 -6.23 -11.72
C SER A 228 6.11 -5.05 -10.77
N THR A 229 5.93 -3.82 -11.26
CA THR A 229 5.91 -2.62 -10.41
C THR A 229 4.47 -2.13 -10.13
N PRO A 230 4.20 -1.55 -8.96
CA PRO A 230 2.87 -1.04 -8.63
C PRO A 230 2.34 0.02 -9.60
N LYS A 231 3.23 0.90 -10.09
CA LYS A 231 2.88 1.93 -11.07
C LYS A 231 2.39 1.32 -12.38
N GLU A 232 3.18 0.40 -12.95
CA GLU A 232 2.84 -0.22 -14.23
C GLU A 232 1.60 -1.12 -14.08
N ALA A 233 1.43 -1.81 -12.94
CA ALA A 233 0.25 -2.60 -12.66
C ALA A 233 -1.02 -1.72 -12.63
N ALA A 234 -0.96 -0.56 -11.97
CA ALA A 234 -2.06 0.40 -11.97
C ALA A 234 -2.39 0.89 -13.38
N GLU A 235 -1.39 1.36 -14.14
CA GLU A 235 -1.59 1.87 -15.48
C GLU A 235 -2.09 0.81 -16.46
N PHE A 236 -1.66 -0.45 -16.28
CA PHE A 236 -2.10 -1.59 -17.08
C PHE A 236 -3.56 -1.94 -16.79
N LEU A 237 -3.92 -2.11 -15.51
CA LEU A 237 -5.28 -2.49 -15.11
C LEU A 237 -6.30 -1.38 -15.42
N ALA A 238 -5.93 -0.10 -15.27
CA ALA A 238 -6.83 1.02 -15.55
C ALA A 238 -7.16 1.18 -17.05
N LYS A 239 -6.36 0.58 -17.94
CA LYS A 239 -6.59 0.56 -19.39
C LYS A 239 -7.41 -0.63 -19.85
N ASP A 240 -7.57 -1.67 -19.03
CA ASP A 240 -8.30 -2.87 -19.41
C ASP A 240 -9.81 -2.64 -19.25
N LYS A 241 -10.52 -2.50 -20.37
CA LYS A 241 -11.98 -2.27 -20.37
C LYS A 241 -12.74 -3.36 -19.62
N MET A 242 -12.31 -4.62 -19.73
CA MET A 242 -12.95 -5.75 -19.05
C MET A 242 -12.74 -5.71 -17.53
N MET A 243 -11.59 -5.22 -17.05
CA MET A 243 -11.34 -4.97 -15.64
C MET A 243 -12.28 -3.89 -15.11
N LEU A 244 -12.42 -2.78 -15.84
CA LEU A 244 -13.34 -1.70 -15.47
C LEU A 244 -14.81 -2.18 -15.42
N GLU A 245 -15.24 -3.00 -16.38
CA GLU A 245 -16.56 -3.64 -16.38
C GLU A 245 -16.73 -4.62 -15.21
N ALA A 246 -15.69 -5.40 -14.90
CA ALA A 246 -15.68 -6.32 -13.76
C ALA A 246 -15.80 -5.58 -12.43
N MET A 247 -15.10 -4.46 -12.27
CA MET A 247 -15.22 -3.58 -11.10
C MET A 247 -16.62 -3.01 -10.95
N GLN A 248 -17.22 -2.51 -12.03
CA GLN A 248 -18.62 -2.02 -12.01
C GLN A 248 -19.58 -3.12 -11.55
N LYS A 249 -19.35 -4.35 -12.01
CA LYS A 249 -20.14 -5.50 -11.58
C LYS A 249 -19.93 -5.78 -10.10
N ASP A 250 -18.71 -5.84 -9.61
CA ASP A 250 -18.47 -6.04 -8.18
C ASP A 250 -19.13 -4.95 -7.32
N PHE A 251 -19.05 -3.68 -7.74
CA PHE A 251 -19.73 -2.58 -7.04
C PHE A 251 -21.24 -2.75 -6.98
N SER A 252 -21.88 -3.30 -8.02
CA SER A 252 -23.33 -3.57 -7.96
C SER A 252 -23.70 -4.68 -6.99
N PHE A 253 -22.79 -5.60 -6.69
CA PHE A 253 -22.98 -6.60 -5.62
C PHE A 253 -22.71 -6.03 -4.23
N PHE A 254 -21.75 -5.12 -4.08
CA PHE A 254 -21.47 -4.46 -2.80
C PHE A 254 -22.51 -3.38 -2.44
N ALA A 255 -23.05 -2.66 -3.42
CA ALA A 255 -24.03 -1.59 -3.22
C ALA A 255 -25.41 -2.09 -2.73
N VAL A 256 -25.67 -3.41 -2.75
CA VAL A 256 -26.87 -4.01 -2.12
C VAL A 256 -26.68 -4.14 -0.59
N ALA A 257 -25.50 -3.83 -0.05
CA ALA A 257 -25.22 -3.94 1.39
C ALA A 257 -25.21 -2.61 2.17
N ASP A 258 -25.34 -1.45 1.52
CA ASP A 258 -25.30 -0.14 2.21
C ASP A 258 -26.65 0.58 2.20
N GLY A 259 -27.55 0.03 3.02
CA GLY A 259 -28.56 0.84 3.69
C GLY A 259 -28.15 1.15 5.14
N GLN A 260 -27.75 0.13 5.91
CA GLN A 260 -27.25 0.21 7.29
C GLN A 260 -26.62 -1.15 7.66
N ILE A 261 -25.40 -1.21 8.20
CA ILE A 261 -24.96 -2.39 8.97
C ILE A 261 -25.74 -2.39 10.29
N ARG A 262 -26.93 -3.00 10.30
CA ARG A 262 -27.64 -3.36 11.53
C ARG A 262 -27.16 -4.72 12.00
N LYS A 263 -26.90 -4.83 13.31
CA LYS A 263 -26.91 -6.11 14.04
C LYS A 263 -28.20 -6.85 13.67
N ALA A 264 -28.10 -8.07 13.17
CA ALA A 264 -29.27 -8.94 13.04
C ALA A 264 -29.72 -9.44 14.44
N PRO A 265 -31.02 -9.74 14.64
CA PRO A 265 -31.55 -10.33 15.88
C PRO A 265 -30.89 -11.66 16.24
#